data_AF-A0A3P7M2T4-F1
#
_entry.id   AF-A0A3P7M2T4-F1
#
_cell.length_a   1.000
_cell.length_b   1.000
_cell.length_c   1.000
_cell.angle_alpha   90.00
_cell.angle_beta   90.00
_cell.angle_gamma   90.00
#
_symmetry.space_group_name_H-M   'P 1'
#
loop_
_entity.id
_entity.type
_entity.pdbx_description
1 polymer ?
#
loop_
_entity_poly.entity_id
_entity_poly.type
_entity_poly.pdbx_seq_one_letter_code
_entity_poly.pdbx_strand_id
1 'polypeptide(L)' 'MFPTVKVSISNIDADGLYYVFLDVIPVDNKRYRYIYNKSAWLTAGKAEPAPKNRLYLHPDSPYTGEQVIFLNEKSKF' A
#
# COMPACT_ATOMS: atom_id res chain seq x y z
N MET A 1 -0.46 -8.58 1.97
CA MET A 1 0.81 -8.28 2.68
C MET A 1 0.67 -8.68 4.13
N PHE A 2 1.76 -8.97 4.84
CA PHE A 2 1.74 -9.20 6.29
C PHE A 2 2.68 -8.21 6.98
N PRO A 3 2.21 -7.43 7.98
CA PRO A 3 0.81 -7.35 8.39
C PRO A 3 -0.08 -6.78 7.29
N THR A 4 -1.39 -7.00 7.41
CA THR A 4 -2.38 -6.40 6.51
C THR A 4 -2.35 -4.89 6.66
N VAL A 5 -2.32 -4.15 5.55
CA VAL A 5 -2.49 -2.69 5.57
C VAL A 5 -3.97 -2.39 5.78
N LYS A 6 -4.30 -1.80 6.93
CA LYS A 6 -5.61 -1.25 7.25
C LYS A 6 -5.47 0.27 7.36
N VAL A 7 -6.37 1.01 6.74
CA VAL A 7 -6.38 2.48 6.78
C VAL A 7 -7.75 2.97 7.22
N SER A 8 -7.76 4.12 7.87
CA SER A 8 -8.98 4.83 8.26
C SER A 8 -8.98 6.19 7.59
N ILE A 9 -10.11 6.56 6.96
CA ILE A 9 -10.25 7.78 6.16
C ILE A 9 -11.36 8.62 6.79
N SER A 10 -11.10 9.90 7.03
CA SER A 10 -12.04 10.86 7.62
C SER A 10 -12.05 12.16 6.84
N ASN A 11 -13.03 13.04 7.12
CA ASN A 11 -13.18 14.36 6.51
C ASN A 11 -13.31 14.34 4.96
N ILE A 12 -14.10 13.40 4.44
CA ILE A 12 -14.45 13.33 3.02
C ILE A 12 -15.89 13.78 2.79
N ASP A 13 -16.22 14.15 1.55
CA ASP A 13 -17.60 14.42 1.14
C ASP A 13 -18.42 13.12 1.14
N ALA A 14 -19.54 13.12 1.85
CA ALA A 14 -20.42 11.97 2.01
C ALA A 14 -21.13 11.58 0.70
N ASP A 15 -21.40 12.57 -0.16
CA ASP A 15 -22.08 12.39 -1.45
C ASP A 15 -21.11 12.03 -2.60
N GLY A 16 -19.81 11.97 -2.31
CA GLY A 16 -18.77 11.64 -3.27
C GLY A 16 -18.67 10.15 -3.62
N LEU A 17 -18.15 9.86 -4.80
CA LEU A 17 -17.79 8.51 -5.26
C LEU A 17 -16.26 8.39 -5.33
N TYR A 18 -15.70 7.41 -4.61
CA TYR A 18 -14.26 7.28 -4.39
C TYR A 18 -13.72 5.95 -4.92
N TYR A 19 -12.61 6.02 -5.64
CA TYR A 19 -11.81 4.84 -6.00
C TYR A 19 -10.57 4.80 -5.12
N VAL A 20 -10.31 3.65 -4.49
CA VAL A 20 -9.14 3.48 -3.62
C VAL A 20 -8.09 2.64 -4.32
N PHE A 21 -6.89 3.20 -4.48
CA PHE A 21 -5.74 2.51 -5.06
C PHE A 21 -4.61 2.38 -4.03
N LEU A 22 -3.86 1.29 -4.13
CA LEU A 22 -2.61 1.07 -3.40
C LEU A 22 -1.45 0.98 -4.40
N ASP A 23 -0.41 1.79 -4.17
CA ASP A 23 0.89 1.69 -4.86
C ASP A 23 1.98 1.30 -3.87
N VAL A 24 2.95 0.50 -4.33
CA VAL A 24 4.19 0.19 -3.60
C VAL A 24 5.35 0.79 -4.38
N ILE A 25 5.87 1.92 -3.90
CA ILE A 25 6.99 2.62 -4.54
C ILE A 25 8.33 2.19 -3.94
N PRO A 26 9.40 2.09 -4.77
CA PRO A 26 10.72 1.74 -4.26
C PRO A 26 11.24 2.87 -3.36
N VAL A 27 11.85 2.49 -2.23
CA VAL A 27 12.51 3.45 -1.32
C VAL A 27 13.79 4.04 -1.92
N ASP A 28 14.48 3.24 -2.74
CA ASP A 28 15.68 3.65 -3.47
C ASP A 28 15.87 2.83 -4.77
N ASN A 29 16.93 3.16 -5.52
CA ASN A 29 17.31 2.47 -6.76
C ASN A 29 18.45 1.46 -6.53
N LYS A 30 18.44 0.72 -5.42
CA LYS A 30 19.49 -0.24 -5.06
C LYS A 30 18.93 -1.67 -4.96
N ARG A 31 19.74 -2.63 -5.39
CA ARG A 31 19.51 -4.05 -5.12
C ARG A 31 20.25 -4.44 -3.83
N TYR A 32 19.57 -5.12 -2.92
CA TYR A 32 20.13 -5.55 -1.63
C TYR A 32 20.38 -7.05 -1.59
N ARG A 33 21.42 -7.46 -0.87
CA ARG A 33 21.73 -8.88 -0.58
C ARG A 33 21.91 -9.06 0.92
N TYR A 34 21.28 -10.08 1.48
CA TYR A 34 21.49 -10.46 2.87
C TYR A 34 22.78 -11.28 3.02
N ILE A 35 23.63 -10.90 3.97
CA ILE A 35 24.90 -11.53 4.28
C ILE A 35 24.81 -12.22 5.64
N TYR A 36 24.70 -13.57 5.63
CA TYR A 36 24.40 -14.37 6.82
C TYR A 36 25.41 -14.20 7.96
N ASN A 37 26.72 -14.23 7.67
CA ASN A 37 27.75 -14.11 8.71
C ASN A 37 27.86 -12.71 9.34
N LYS A 38 27.22 -11.70 8.72
CA LYS A 38 27.12 -10.34 9.26
C LYS A 38 25.72 -10.02 9.79
N SER A 39 24.76 -10.93 9.60
CA SER A 39 23.34 -10.71 9.86
C SER A 39 22.84 -9.35 9.36
N ALA A 40 23.23 -8.97 8.13
CA ALA A 40 23.02 -7.63 7.61
C ALA A 40 22.67 -7.60 6.12
N TRP A 41 21.87 -6.60 5.73
CA TRP A 41 21.60 -6.26 4.33
C TRP A 41 22.67 -5.30 3.81
N LEU A 42 23.29 -5.63 2.67
CA LEU A 42 24.26 -4.77 1.98
C LEU A 42 23.83 -4.49 0.55
N THR A 43 24.24 -3.34 0.03
CA THR A 43 24.02 -2.99 -1.39
C THR A 43 24.84 -3.91 -2.29
N ALA A 44 24.18 -4.46 -3.31
CA ALA A 44 24.74 -5.42 -4.27
C ALA A 44 24.62 -4.96 -5.73
N GLY A 45 24.21 -3.70 -5.96
CA GLY A 45 24.10 -3.09 -7.29
C GLY A 45 22.91 -2.15 -7.44
N LYS A 46 22.59 -1.83 -8.69
CA LYS A 46 21.41 -1.04 -9.09
C LYS A 46 20.14 -1.90 -9.05
N ALA A 47 19.00 -1.31 -8.68
CA ALA A 47 17.72 -2.01 -8.73
C ALA A 47 17.29 -2.33 -10.17
N GLU A 48 16.40 -3.31 -10.30
CA GLU A 48 15.72 -3.60 -11.56
C GLU A 48 14.65 -2.52 -11.84
N PRO A 49 14.31 -2.27 -13.11
CA PRO A 49 13.22 -1.35 -13.46
C PRO A 49 11.91 -1.79 -12.81
N ALA A 50 11.12 -0.81 -12.32
CA ALA A 50 9.82 -1.10 -11.75
C ALA A 50 8.88 -1.73 -12.79
N PRO A 51 8.09 -2.75 -12.43
CA PRO A 51 7.11 -3.34 -13.32
C PRO A 51 6.05 -2.32 -13.74
N LYS A 52 5.54 -2.48 -14.97
CA LYS A 52 4.41 -1.71 -15.49
C LYS A 52 3.12 -2.12 -14.75
N ASN A 53 2.17 -1.20 -14.58
CA ASN A 53 0.86 -1.43 -13.93
C ASN A 53 0.92 -1.99 -12.51
N ARG A 54 1.55 -1.24 -11.59
CA ARG A 54 1.71 -1.63 -10.19
C ARG A 54 0.58 -1.16 -9.24
N LEU A 55 -0.40 -0.42 -9.76
CA LEU A 55 -1.52 0.05 -8.96
C LEU A 55 -2.49 -1.09 -8.71
N TYR A 56 -2.78 -1.35 -7.44
CA TYR A 56 -3.84 -2.24 -7.01
C TYR A 56 -5.10 -1.43 -6.73
N LEU A 57 -6.17 -1.67 -7.49
CA LEU A 57 -7.50 -1.14 -7.20
C LEU A 57 -8.13 -1.99 -6.10
N HIS A 58 -8.64 -1.36 -5.05
CA HIS A 58 -9.37 -2.08 -4.00
C HIS A 58 -10.62 -2.77 -4.60
N PRO A 59 -10.87 -4.06 -4.31
CA PRO A 59 -11.91 -4.85 -4.99
C PRO A 59 -13.31 -4.29 -4.85
N ASP A 60 -13.63 -3.65 -3.73
CA ASP A 60 -14.96 -3.06 -3.52
C ASP A 60 -15.06 -1.61 -4.03
N SER A 61 -14.04 -1.09 -4.71
CA SER A 61 -14.16 0.21 -5.37
C SER A 61 -15.11 0.13 -6.57
N PRO A 62 -15.89 1.20 -6.86
CA PRO A 62 -15.92 2.46 -6.13
C PRO A 62 -16.76 2.40 -4.85
N TYR A 63 -16.38 3.24 -3.88
CA TYR A 63 -17.11 3.45 -2.63
C TYR A 63 -17.89 4.75 -2.66
N THR A 64 -19.06 4.78 -2.03
CA THR A 64 -19.69 6.05 -1.63
C THR A 64 -18.95 6.66 -0.45
N GLY A 65 -19.07 7.98 -0.25
CA GLY A 65 -18.46 8.65 0.90
C GLY A 65 -18.89 8.05 2.24
N GLU A 66 -20.17 7.72 2.39
CA GLU A 66 -20.70 7.03 3.58
C GLU A 66 -20.01 5.68 3.84
N GLN A 67 -19.78 4.85 2.79
CA GLN A 67 -19.14 3.54 2.94
C GLN A 67 -17.69 3.66 3.43
N VAL A 68 -16.95 4.65 2.93
CA VAL A 68 -15.57 4.89 3.36
C VAL A 68 -15.52 5.32 4.83
N ILE A 69 -16.46 6.16 5.28
CA ILE A 69 -16.54 6.60 6.68
C ILE A 69 -16.89 5.41 7.60
N PHE A 70 -17.82 4.54 7.19
CA PHE A 70 -18.33 3.43 8.02
C PHE A 70 -17.33 2.27 8.19
N LEU A 71 -16.39 2.07 7.25
CA LEU A 71 -15.32 1.07 7.36
C LEU A 71 -14.39 1.30 8.57
N ASN A 72 -14.35 2.54 9.10
CA ASN A 72 -13.58 2.89 10.29
C ASN A 72 -14.11 2.24 11.57
N GLU A 73 -15.42 1.96 11.66
CA GLU A 73 -16.04 1.49 12.90
C GLU A 73 -15.90 -0.03 13.10
N LYS A 74 -15.82 -0.81 12.00
CA LYS A 74 -15.71 -2.28 12.06
C LYS A 74 -14.28 -2.81 12.16
N SER A 75 -13.27 -1.97 11.96
CA SER A 75 -11.86 -2.40 11.92
C SER A 75 -11.15 -2.44 13.28
N LYS A 76 -11.90 -2.33 14.40
CA LYS A 76 -11.38 -2.37 15.78
C LYS A 76 -11.03 -3.77 16.32
N PHE A 77 -11.12 -4.81 15.50
CA PHE A 77 -10.67 -6.17 15.83
C PHE A 77 -9.50 -6.61 14.93
#